data_AF-A0A8S4P7M5-F1
#
_entry.id   AF-A0A8S4P7M5-F1
#
_cell.length_a   1.000
_cell.length_b   1.000
_cell.length_c   1.000
_cell.angle_alpha   90.00
_cell.angle_beta   90.00
_cell.angle_gamma   90.00
#
_symmetry.space_group_name_H-M   'P 1'
#
loop_
_entity.id
_entity.type
_entity.pdbx_description
1 polymer ?
#
loop_
_entity_poly.entity_id
_entity_poly.type
_entity_poly.pdbx_seq_one_letter_code
_entity_poly.pdbx_strand_id
1 'polypeptide(L)'
;MSSILCHKMSNSKNIAFSEEHIMVRDLPITWIRKVLTWLRCYDIDNDGYAGYDDFMKIADRLIKYGKLKEKAADDVIEFFQTHATASKAGVRSEIMAATGTVQQMLAGWKIKDNPAAIKGWRSGFSLMFKIFDLNSSGFVTFDEYLVFWLVYGLDLRFARMQFDYMDTDGDGKISEEE
;
A
#
# COMPACT_ATOMS: atom_id res chain seq x y z
N MET A 1 7.91 -22.61 -22.64
CA MET A 1 6.63 -21.91 -22.94
C MET A 1 6.59 -20.53 -22.26
N SER A 2 7.61 -19.68 -22.45
CA SER A 2 7.76 -18.37 -21.77
C SER A 2 7.52 -17.16 -22.67
N SER A 3 6.96 -17.35 -23.87
CA SER A 3 6.97 -16.29 -24.90
C SER A 3 5.65 -15.51 -25.04
N ILE A 4 4.58 -15.88 -24.35
CA ILE A 4 3.23 -15.32 -24.64
C ILE A 4 2.77 -14.29 -23.59
N LEU A 5 3.30 -14.32 -22.36
CA LEU A 5 2.96 -13.32 -21.34
C LEU A 5 3.64 -11.96 -21.52
N CYS A 6 4.69 -11.87 -22.33
CA CYS A 6 5.42 -10.61 -22.53
C CYS A 6 4.74 -9.65 -23.54
N HIS A 7 3.79 -10.14 -24.35
CA HIS A 7 3.18 -9.33 -25.42
C HIS A 7 1.95 -8.53 -24.98
N LYS A 8 1.27 -8.94 -23.89
CA LYS A 8 0.07 -8.22 -23.40
C LYS A 8 0.35 -7.03 -22.49
N MET A 9 1.59 -6.84 -22.03
CA MET A 9 2.00 -5.62 -21.29
C MET A 9 2.39 -4.45 -22.20
N SER A 10 2.35 -4.64 -23.53
CA SER A 10 2.73 -3.62 -24.52
C SER A 10 1.62 -2.59 -24.82
N ASN A 11 0.41 -2.76 -24.28
CA ASN A 11 -0.75 -1.93 -24.67
C ASN A 11 -1.40 -1.11 -23.55
N SER A 12 -0.82 -1.04 -22.34
CA SER A 12 -1.18 0.03 -21.41
C SER A 12 -0.45 1.29 -21.85
N LYS A 13 -1.22 2.22 -22.43
CA LYS A 13 -0.77 3.54 -22.90
C LYS A 13 0.31 4.13 -22.00
N ASN A 14 1.42 4.50 -22.64
CA ASN A 14 2.61 5.15 -22.10
C ASN A 14 2.32 6.05 -20.88
N ILE A 15 2.73 5.59 -19.69
CA ILE A 15 3.13 6.52 -18.62
C ILE A 15 4.51 7.01 -19.04
N ALA A 16 4.55 8.09 -19.82
CA ALA A 16 5.79 8.75 -20.20
C ALA A 16 6.34 9.48 -18.97
N PHE A 17 7.19 8.80 -18.21
CA PHE A 17 8.09 9.47 -17.29
C PHE A 17 9.13 10.21 -18.15
N SER A 18 9.14 11.54 -18.10
CA SER A 18 10.11 12.36 -18.83
C SER A 18 11.54 11.97 -18.41
N GLU A 19 12.43 11.83 -19.40
CA GLU A 19 13.75 11.20 -19.29
C GLU A 19 14.78 11.96 -18.43
N GLU A 20 14.44 13.10 -17.82
CA GLU A 20 15.46 13.99 -17.25
C GLU A 20 15.82 13.78 -15.76
N HIS A 21 15.15 12.94 -14.95
CA HIS A 21 15.47 12.84 -13.50
C HIS A 21 15.38 11.44 -12.88
N ILE A 22 15.89 10.41 -13.56
CA ILE A 22 15.64 9.02 -13.17
C ILE A 22 16.93 8.26 -12.79
N MET A 23 17.20 8.20 -11.48
CA MET A 23 18.12 7.26 -10.81
C MET A 23 17.57 5.81 -10.78
N VAL A 24 16.90 5.36 -11.84
CA VAL A 24 16.24 4.03 -11.93
C VAL A 24 17.06 3.04 -12.76
N ARG A 25 18.09 3.51 -13.49
CA ARG A 25 18.95 2.65 -14.32
C ARG A 25 19.68 1.56 -13.54
N ASP A 26 20.03 1.82 -12.28
CA ASP A 26 20.80 0.87 -11.44
C ASP A 26 19.94 0.02 -10.50
N LEU A 27 18.60 0.16 -10.57
CA LEU A 27 17.69 -0.61 -9.74
C LEU A 27 17.26 -1.90 -10.44
N PRO A 28 17.23 -3.05 -9.74
CA PRO A 28 16.73 -4.27 -10.34
C PRO A 28 15.25 -4.15 -10.71
N ILE A 29 14.92 -4.61 -11.91
CA ILE A 29 13.56 -4.54 -12.47
C ILE A 29 12.50 -5.19 -11.58
N THR A 30 12.88 -6.22 -10.83
CA THR A 30 11.99 -6.89 -9.86
C THR A 30 11.60 -5.97 -8.71
N TRP A 31 12.50 -5.10 -8.25
CA TRP A 31 12.20 -4.11 -7.21
C TRP A 31 11.26 -3.03 -7.70
N ILE A 32 11.55 -2.48 -8.88
CA ILE A 32 10.70 -1.47 -9.53
C ILE A 32 9.28 -2.01 -9.65
N ARG A 33 9.12 -3.26 -10.11
CA ARG A 33 7.82 -3.92 -10.23
C ARG A 33 7.09 -4.08 -8.89
N LYS A 34 7.80 -4.40 -7.80
CA LYS A 34 7.20 -4.49 -6.46
C LYS A 34 6.66 -3.15 -6.01
N VAL A 35 7.47 -2.09 -6.09
CA VAL A 35 7.08 -0.73 -5.71
C VAL A 35 5.88 -0.28 -6.55
N LEU A 36 5.93 -0.42 -7.88
CA LEU A 36 4.80 -0.06 -8.75
C LEU A 36 3.52 -0.87 -8.47
N THR A 37 3.65 -2.13 -8.04
CA THR A 37 2.49 -2.96 -7.68
C THR A 37 1.86 -2.49 -6.38
N TRP A 38 2.66 -2.14 -5.38
CA TRP A 38 2.16 -1.58 -4.13
C TRP A 38 1.47 -0.23 -4.35
N LEU A 39 2.07 0.64 -5.17
CA LEU A 39 1.53 1.94 -5.49
C LEU A 39 0.17 1.86 -6.20
N ARG A 40 0.00 0.91 -7.11
CA ARG A 40 -1.29 0.64 -7.76
C ARG A 40 -2.40 0.22 -6.80
N CYS A 41 -2.07 -0.30 -5.61
CA CYS A 41 -3.10 -0.65 -4.64
C CYS A 41 -3.80 0.60 -4.09
N TYR A 42 -3.13 1.76 -4.06
CA TYR A 42 -3.72 3.01 -3.57
C TYR A 42 -4.55 3.77 -4.62
N ASP A 43 -4.38 3.45 -5.90
CA ASP A 43 -5.19 3.97 -7.00
C ASP A 43 -6.43 3.08 -7.18
N ILE A 44 -7.44 3.33 -6.36
CA ILE A 44 -8.58 2.43 -6.16
C ILE A 44 -9.59 2.52 -7.29
N ASP A 45 -9.71 3.70 -7.91
CA ASP A 45 -10.58 3.92 -9.05
C ASP A 45 -9.87 3.77 -10.41
N ASN A 46 -8.55 3.56 -10.42
CA ASN A 46 -7.71 3.39 -11.61
C ASN A 46 -7.71 4.62 -12.52
N ASP A 47 -7.83 5.82 -11.95
CA ASP A 47 -7.72 7.06 -12.71
C ASP A 47 -6.24 7.44 -13.01
N GLY A 48 -5.29 6.69 -12.44
CA GLY A 48 -3.85 6.89 -12.58
C GLY A 48 -3.24 7.75 -11.47
N TYR A 49 -4.03 8.20 -10.49
CA TYR A 49 -3.66 9.11 -9.42
C TYR A 49 -4.24 8.66 -8.07
N ALA A 50 -3.39 8.17 -7.17
CA ALA A 50 -3.80 7.95 -5.78
C ALA A 50 -3.94 9.30 -5.03
N GLY A 51 -5.17 9.76 -4.85
CA GLY A 51 -5.51 11.07 -4.27
C GLY A 51 -6.36 10.98 -3.00
N TYR A 52 -6.78 12.15 -2.49
CA TYR A 52 -7.66 12.24 -1.30
C TYR A 52 -8.91 11.38 -1.45
N ASP A 53 -9.51 11.35 -2.64
CA ASP A 53 -10.73 10.61 -2.90
C ASP A 53 -10.51 9.09 -2.82
N ASP A 54 -9.34 8.58 -3.20
CA ASP A 54 -8.99 7.16 -2.99
C ASP A 54 -8.85 6.82 -1.52
N PHE A 55 -8.20 7.67 -0.72
CA PHE A 55 -8.09 7.46 0.72
C PHE A 55 -9.48 7.44 1.40
N MET A 56 -10.40 8.29 0.95
CA MET A 56 -11.79 8.24 1.45
C MET A 56 -12.54 6.99 0.99
N LYS A 57 -12.34 6.54 -0.25
CA LYS A 57 -12.91 5.26 -0.73
C LYS A 57 -12.34 4.07 0.04
N ILE A 58 -11.06 4.10 0.42
CA ILE A 58 -10.43 3.08 1.27
C ILE A 58 -11.11 3.07 2.65
N ALA A 59 -11.30 4.24 3.27
CA ALA A 59 -12.02 4.36 4.54
C ALA A 59 -13.44 3.78 4.47
N ASP A 60 -14.21 4.15 3.44
CA ASP A 60 -15.57 3.65 3.22
C ASP A 60 -15.60 2.12 3.05
N ARG A 61 -14.67 1.57 2.27
CA ARG A 61 -14.54 0.12 2.08
C ARG A 61 -14.15 -0.56 3.38
N LEU A 62 -13.27 0.02 4.19
CA LEU A 62 -12.83 -0.54 5.45
C LEU A 62 -13.98 -0.61 6.45
N ILE A 63 -14.76 0.47 6.57
CA ILE A 63 -15.96 0.50 7.43
C ILE A 63 -16.96 -0.54 6.97
N LYS A 64 -17.22 -0.63 5.65
CA LYS A 64 -18.18 -1.56 5.08
C LYS A 64 -17.78 -3.02 5.29
N TYR A 65 -16.56 -3.40 4.92
CA TYR A 65 -16.10 -4.79 4.96
C TYR A 65 -15.68 -5.22 6.36
N GLY A 66 -15.07 -4.31 7.13
CA GLY A 66 -14.76 -4.50 8.56
C GLY A 66 -15.99 -4.43 9.47
N LYS A 67 -17.16 -4.07 8.93
CA LYS A 67 -18.42 -3.93 9.67
C LYS A 67 -18.28 -3.00 10.89
N LEU A 68 -17.45 -1.98 10.77
CA LEU A 68 -17.19 -1.01 11.82
C LEU A 68 -18.43 -0.15 12.06
N LYS A 69 -18.65 0.24 13.32
CA LYS A 69 -19.81 1.04 13.72
C LYS A 69 -19.39 2.14 14.68
N GLU A 70 -20.22 3.19 14.74
CA GLU A 70 -20.10 4.27 15.71
C GLU A 70 -18.66 4.83 15.72
N LYS A 71 -18.07 4.96 16.91
CA LYS A 71 -16.74 5.54 17.11
C LYS A 71 -15.65 4.88 16.25
N ALA A 72 -15.68 3.57 16.04
CA ALA A 72 -14.66 2.90 15.23
C ALA A 72 -14.71 3.32 13.75
N ALA A 73 -15.90 3.65 13.24
CA ALA A 73 -16.02 4.19 11.89
C ALA A 73 -15.53 5.64 11.81
N ASP A 74 -15.86 6.45 12.83
CA ASP A 74 -15.40 7.84 12.92
C ASP A 74 -13.87 7.92 13.04
N ASP A 75 -13.26 7.07 13.87
CA ASP A 75 -11.80 6.99 14.07
C ASP A 75 -11.07 6.65 12.75
N VAL A 76 -11.64 5.74 11.94
CA VAL A 76 -11.11 5.40 10.61
C VAL A 76 -11.22 6.58 9.64
N ILE A 77 -12.35 7.28 9.63
CA ILE A 77 -12.55 8.47 8.78
C ILE A 77 -11.56 9.56 9.16
N GLU A 78 -11.46 9.90 10.45
CA GLU A 78 -10.55 10.93 10.95
C GLU A 78 -9.10 10.59 10.62
N PHE A 79 -8.73 9.32 10.76
CA PHE A 79 -7.42 8.82 10.40
C PHE A 79 -7.10 9.11 8.93
N PHE A 80 -7.95 8.66 8.00
CA PHE A 80 -7.70 8.81 6.56
C PHE A 80 -7.80 10.28 6.12
N GLN A 81 -8.69 11.07 6.72
CA GLN A 81 -8.79 12.51 6.48
C GLN A 81 -7.53 13.25 6.93
N THR A 82 -7.00 12.96 8.11
CA THR A 82 -5.79 13.60 8.63
C THR A 82 -4.59 13.28 7.74
N HIS A 83 -4.42 12.02 7.34
CA HIS A 83 -3.30 11.61 6.48
C HIS A 83 -3.43 12.15 5.06
N ALA A 84 -4.65 12.21 4.51
CA ALA A 84 -4.89 12.78 3.19
C ALA A 84 -4.85 14.33 3.18
N THR A 85 -5.16 15.00 4.31
CA THR A 85 -5.13 16.47 4.44
C THR A 85 -3.75 17.00 4.81
N ALA A 86 -2.95 16.24 5.58
CA ALA A 86 -1.51 16.50 5.72
C ALA A 86 -0.82 16.55 4.34
N SER A 87 -1.37 15.86 3.34
CA SER A 87 -0.94 15.99 1.94
C SER A 87 -1.42 17.28 1.26
N LYS A 88 -2.62 17.80 1.59
CA LYS A 88 -3.18 19.06 1.03
C LYS A 88 -2.52 20.33 1.56
N ALA A 89 -1.94 20.33 2.77
CA ALA A 89 -1.27 21.51 3.36
C ALA A 89 0.05 21.89 2.66
N GLY A 90 0.42 21.20 1.58
CA GLY A 90 1.56 21.54 0.75
C GLY A 90 1.47 21.11 -0.71
N VAL A 91 0.57 20.18 -1.11
CA VAL A 91 0.48 19.78 -2.50
C VAL A 91 -0.90 19.30 -2.95
N ARG A 92 -1.36 19.83 -4.09
CA ARG A 92 -2.51 19.30 -4.83
C ARG A 92 -2.15 17.90 -5.36
N SER A 93 -2.58 16.86 -4.64
CA SER A 93 -2.51 15.44 -5.05
C SER A 93 -1.15 14.93 -5.53
N GLU A 94 -0.09 15.15 -4.75
CA GLU A 94 1.22 14.51 -4.94
C GLU A 94 1.56 13.51 -3.83
N ILE A 95 0.60 12.71 -3.37
CA ILE A 95 0.94 11.53 -2.54
C ILE A 95 1.75 10.52 -3.39
N MET A 96 1.63 10.66 -4.72
CA MET A 96 2.43 9.98 -5.73
C MET A 96 3.15 10.88 -6.74
N ALA A 97 2.73 12.14 -6.92
CA ALA A 97 3.13 12.97 -8.06
C ALA A 97 4.31 13.97 -7.83
N ALA A 98 5.02 13.95 -6.71
CA ALA A 98 6.39 14.47 -6.67
C ALA A 98 7.31 13.34 -6.26
N THR A 99 8.16 12.91 -7.18
CA THR A 99 9.64 12.83 -7.03
C THR A 99 10.22 12.72 -5.61
N GLY A 100 9.57 11.93 -4.76
CA GLY A 100 9.70 12.00 -3.31
C GLY A 100 9.31 10.65 -2.76
N THR A 101 8.04 10.26 -2.77
CA THR A 101 7.61 8.94 -2.28
C THR A 101 8.08 7.80 -3.19
N VAL A 102 7.76 7.82 -4.49
CA VAL A 102 8.23 6.76 -5.42
C VAL A 102 9.74 6.69 -5.47
N GLN A 103 10.42 7.84 -5.47
CA GLN A 103 11.88 7.88 -5.51
C GLN A 103 12.51 7.44 -4.17
N GLN A 104 11.94 7.81 -3.02
CA GLN A 104 12.35 7.31 -1.71
C GLN A 104 12.07 5.81 -1.58
N MET A 105 10.94 5.33 -2.13
CA MET A 105 10.59 3.91 -2.12
C MET A 105 11.53 3.12 -3.03
N LEU A 106 11.83 3.62 -4.23
CA LEU A 106 12.77 3.02 -5.17
C LEU A 106 14.21 3.06 -4.63
N ALA A 107 14.64 4.18 -4.04
CA ALA A 107 15.90 4.30 -3.30
C ALA A 107 15.96 3.35 -2.10
N GLY A 108 14.80 2.86 -1.66
CA GLY A 108 14.65 1.89 -0.61
C GLY A 108 15.22 0.50 -0.90
N TRP A 109 15.69 0.24 -2.12
CA TRP A 109 16.36 -1.02 -2.49
C TRP A 109 17.51 -1.41 -1.53
N LYS A 110 18.21 -0.42 -0.97
CA LYS A 110 19.26 -0.61 0.04
C LYS A 110 18.83 -0.18 1.46
N ILE A 111 17.53 -0.19 1.78
CA ILE A 111 16.99 0.21 3.10
C ILE A 111 17.72 -0.47 4.25
N LYS A 112 18.08 -1.75 4.10
CA LYS A 112 18.82 -2.50 5.12
C LYS A 112 20.13 -1.83 5.55
N ASP A 113 20.72 -1.01 4.68
CA ASP A 113 21.99 -0.31 4.91
C ASP A 113 21.76 1.14 5.42
N ASN A 114 20.49 1.59 5.56
CA ASN A 114 20.12 2.93 6.01
C ASN A 114 19.12 2.89 7.19
N PRO A 115 19.60 3.00 8.45
CA PRO A 115 18.75 2.95 9.65
C PRO A 115 17.64 4.00 9.71
N ALA A 116 17.87 5.19 9.17
CA ALA A 116 16.86 6.25 9.15
C ALA A 116 15.71 5.91 8.21
N ALA A 117 16.01 5.29 7.07
CA ALA A 117 15.00 4.78 6.14
C ALA A 117 14.21 3.63 6.78
N ILE A 118 14.88 2.66 7.43
CA ILE A 118 14.20 1.57 8.15
C ILE A 118 13.21 2.13 9.17
N LYS A 119 13.62 3.15 9.95
CA LYS A 119 12.75 3.77 10.94
C LYS A 119 11.51 4.40 10.30
N GLY A 120 11.68 5.16 9.21
CA GLY A 120 10.54 5.77 8.50
C GLY A 120 9.56 4.74 7.95
N TRP A 121 10.07 3.67 7.35
CA TRP A 121 9.24 2.58 6.84
C TRP A 121 8.53 1.81 7.95
N ARG A 122 9.21 1.51 9.06
CA ARG A 122 8.60 0.92 10.25
C ARG A 122 7.45 1.77 10.78
N SER A 123 7.64 3.09 10.86
CA SER A 123 6.56 4.00 11.29
C SER A 123 5.37 3.98 10.34
N GLY A 124 5.60 3.90 9.03
CA GLY A 124 4.52 3.76 8.03
C GLY A 124 3.77 2.42 8.14
N PHE A 125 4.49 1.31 8.28
CA PHE A 125 3.87 -0.01 8.44
C PHE A 125 3.13 -0.16 9.78
N SER A 126 3.69 0.34 10.89
CA SER A 126 3.03 0.41 12.20
C SER A 126 1.68 1.13 12.13
N LEU A 127 1.65 2.21 11.37
CA LEU A 127 0.44 2.98 11.14
C LEU A 127 -0.61 2.18 10.37
N MET A 128 -0.20 1.49 9.30
CA MET A 128 -1.09 0.61 8.53
C MET A 128 -1.59 -0.57 9.37
N PHE A 129 -0.71 -1.17 10.18
CA PHE A 129 -1.06 -2.28 11.07
C PHE A 129 -2.22 -1.91 12.00
N LYS A 130 -2.15 -0.74 12.65
CA LYS A 130 -3.21 -0.25 13.55
C LYS A 130 -4.56 -0.03 12.87
N ILE A 131 -4.57 0.27 11.57
CA ILE A 131 -5.81 0.42 10.80
C ILE A 131 -6.47 -0.94 10.54
N PHE A 132 -5.65 -1.98 10.31
CA PHE A 132 -6.13 -3.31 9.97
C PHE A 132 -6.36 -4.20 11.19
N ASP A 133 -5.78 -3.87 12.34
CA ASP A 133 -6.16 -4.40 13.65
C ASP A 133 -7.50 -3.76 14.11
N LEU A 134 -8.58 -4.17 13.45
CA LEU A 134 -9.90 -3.55 13.55
C LEU A 134 -10.49 -3.62 14.96
N ASN A 135 -10.09 -4.63 15.74
CA ASN A 135 -10.51 -4.81 17.12
C ASN A 135 -9.48 -4.30 18.15
N SER A 136 -8.35 -3.73 17.69
CA SER A 136 -7.25 -3.24 18.54
C SER A 136 -6.69 -4.30 19.50
N SER A 137 -6.61 -5.56 19.05
CA SER A 137 -6.08 -6.68 19.82
C SER A 137 -4.54 -6.72 19.87
N GLY A 138 -3.87 -5.92 19.03
CA GLY A 138 -2.44 -5.98 18.77
C GLY A 138 -2.05 -7.05 17.74
N PHE A 139 -3.03 -7.70 17.10
CA PHE A 139 -2.81 -8.76 16.12
C PHE A 139 -3.80 -8.65 14.96
N VAL A 140 -3.35 -8.99 13.76
CA VAL A 140 -4.22 -9.07 12.57
C VAL A 140 -4.59 -10.53 12.33
N THR A 141 -5.85 -10.86 12.55
CA THR A 141 -6.41 -12.19 12.24
C THR A 141 -6.59 -12.39 10.73
N PHE A 142 -6.79 -13.64 10.29
CA PHE A 142 -7.06 -13.91 8.88
C PHE A 142 -8.32 -13.21 8.35
N ASP A 143 -9.36 -13.05 9.18
CA ASP A 143 -10.58 -12.34 8.79
C ASP A 143 -10.33 -10.84 8.58
N GLU A 144 -9.55 -10.20 9.47
CA GLU A 144 -9.10 -8.81 9.31
C GLU A 144 -8.19 -8.65 8.09
N TYR A 145 -7.32 -9.63 7.86
CA TYR A 145 -6.49 -9.70 6.66
C TYR A 145 -7.34 -9.82 5.38
N LEU A 146 -8.42 -10.60 5.38
CA LEU A 146 -9.34 -10.66 4.23
C LEU A 146 -10.03 -9.32 3.97
N VAL A 147 -10.39 -8.58 5.02
CA VAL A 147 -10.93 -7.22 4.88
C VAL A 147 -9.92 -6.33 4.16
N PHE A 148 -8.62 -6.39 4.50
CA PHE A 148 -7.57 -5.68 3.77
C PHE A 148 -7.60 -6.00 2.27
N TRP A 149 -7.64 -7.29 1.90
CA TRP A 149 -7.66 -7.68 0.49
C TRP A 149 -8.89 -7.16 -0.25
N LEU A 150 -10.06 -7.18 0.40
CA LEU A 150 -11.30 -6.65 -0.15
C LEU A 150 -11.26 -5.13 -0.35
N VAL A 151 -10.69 -4.40 0.62
CA VAL A 151 -10.55 -2.94 0.56
C VAL A 151 -9.73 -2.52 -0.65
N TYR A 152 -8.61 -3.20 -0.89
CA TYR A 152 -7.71 -2.92 -2.01
C TYR A 152 -8.12 -3.60 -3.33
N GLY A 153 -9.25 -4.34 -3.35
CA GLY A 153 -9.73 -5.02 -4.56
C GLY A 153 -8.79 -6.13 -5.05
N LEU A 154 -8.04 -6.75 -4.13
CA LEU A 154 -7.09 -7.81 -4.44
C LEU A 154 -7.78 -9.16 -4.62
N ASP A 155 -7.12 -10.06 -5.34
CA ASP A 155 -7.65 -11.39 -5.65
C ASP A 155 -7.53 -12.33 -4.44
N LEU A 156 -8.65 -12.56 -3.76
CA LEU A 156 -8.74 -13.35 -2.53
C LEU A 156 -8.17 -14.77 -2.63
N ARG A 157 -8.03 -15.34 -3.84
CA ARG A 157 -7.44 -16.68 -4.03
C ARG A 157 -6.00 -16.78 -3.53
N PHE A 158 -5.30 -15.66 -3.45
CA PHE A 158 -3.92 -15.60 -2.97
C PHE A 158 -3.82 -15.17 -1.50
N ALA A 159 -4.92 -14.75 -0.87
CA ALA A 159 -4.90 -14.20 0.48
C ALA A 159 -4.39 -15.21 1.51
N ARG A 160 -4.88 -16.46 1.48
CA ARG A 160 -4.45 -17.50 2.42
C ARG A 160 -2.95 -17.78 2.34
N MET A 161 -2.43 -17.98 1.14
CA MET A 161 -1.01 -18.24 0.92
C MET A 161 -0.11 -17.09 1.40
N GLN A 162 -0.56 -15.84 1.22
CA GLN A 162 0.20 -14.66 1.65
C GLN A 162 0.12 -14.46 3.16
N PHE A 163 -1.03 -14.75 3.78
CA PHE A 163 -1.17 -14.75 5.23
C PHE A 163 -0.24 -15.77 5.87
N ASP A 164 -0.21 -17.00 5.36
CA ASP A 164 0.66 -18.09 5.88
C ASP A 164 2.14 -17.80 5.71
N TYR A 165 2.49 -16.95 4.73
CA TYR A 165 3.86 -16.51 4.54
C TYR A 165 4.26 -15.42 5.55
N MET A 166 3.30 -14.64 6.04
CA MET A 166 3.51 -13.56 7.03
C MET A 166 3.40 -14.07 8.47
N ASP A 167 2.51 -15.03 8.74
CA ASP A 167 2.36 -15.74 10.02
C ASP A 167 3.55 -16.71 10.20
N THR A 168 4.65 -16.19 10.74
CA THR A 168 5.93 -16.90 10.74
C THR A 168 6.02 -17.96 11.83
N ASP A 169 5.29 -17.77 12.93
CA ASP A 169 5.23 -18.71 14.04
C ASP A 169 4.04 -19.69 13.94
N GLY A 170 3.09 -19.43 13.03
CA GLY A 170 1.97 -20.30 12.71
C GLY A 170 0.85 -20.24 13.75
N ASP A 171 0.76 -19.16 14.53
CA ASP A 171 -0.24 -19.00 15.58
C ASP A 171 -1.61 -18.54 15.07
N GLY A 172 -1.72 -18.27 13.76
CA GLY A 172 -2.96 -17.95 13.06
C GLY A 172 -3.32 -16.46 13.09
N LYS A 173 -2.39 -15.59 13.48
CA LYS A 173 -2.52 -14.13 13.51
C LYS A 173 -1.16 -13.49 13.21
N ILE A 174 -1.17 -12.25 12.74
CA ILE A 174 0.06 -11.52 12.41
C ILE A 174 0.28 -10.45 13.47
N SER A 175 1.42 -10.49 14.15
CA SER A 175 1.85 -9.45 15.09
C SER A 175 2.50 -8.26 14.36
N GLU A 176 2.67 -7.12 15.04
CA GLU A 176 3.36 -5.95 14.45
C GLU A 176 4.85 -6.22 14.15
N GLU A 177 5.45 -7.23 14.80
CA GLU A 177 6.86 -7.57 14.63
C GLU A 177 7.13 -8.45 13.39
N GLU A 178 6.12 -9.19 12.94
CA GLU A 178 6.15 -10.07 11.76
C GLU A 178 5.97 -9.32 10.44
#